data_AF-A0A9P5T113-F1
#
_entry.id   AF-A0A9P5T113-F1
#
_cell.length_a   1.000
_cell.length_b   1.000
_cell.length_c   1.000
_cell.angle_alpha   90.00
_cell.angle_beta   90.00
_cell.angle_gamma   90.00
#
_symmetry.space_group_name_H-M   'P 1'
#
loop_
_entity.id
_entity.type
_entity.pdbx_description
1 polymer ?
#
loop_
_entity_poly.entity_id
_entity_poly.type
_entity_poly.pdbx_seq_one_letter_code
_entity_poly.pdbx_strand_id
1 'polypeptide(L)'
;MSTPLSRTQSTEDAGATTTLTLEDFLAEAAFFHVASDYYEWSLEERAKVMKCPSTYHLCKTLVFHNTKWKQDESKPEDADRYWCVIVQYEGSVNVQKLEKAVREKTGASRKGMHLRIAPSEKSEELTGFINNAVSPIGAGHVDWKIALPVQNFIKEWNASVVDVS
;
A
#
# COMPACT_ATOMS: atom_id res chain seq x y z
N MET A 1 5.17 -14.92 -66.88
CA MET A 1 4.20 -14.91 -65.76
C MET A 1 4.82 -15.64 -64.58
N SER A 2 5.45 -14.90 -63.66
CA SER A 2 5.84 -15.42 -62.33
C SER A 2 5.90 -14.23 -61.37
N THR A 3 4.97 -14.20 -60.43
CA THR A 3 4.81 -13.19 -59.39
C THR A 3 5.77 -13.50 -58.22
N PRO A 4 6.49 -12.53 -57.63
CA PRO A 4 7.18 -12.76 -56.37
C PRO A 4 6.24 -12.51 -55.18
N LEU A 5 6.25 -13.46 -54.24
CA LEU A 5 5.53 -13.42 -52.97
C LEU A 5 6.14 -12.37 -52.02
N SER A 6 5.29 -11.51 -51.48
CA SER A 6 5.59 -10.51 -50.46
C SER A 6 5.96 -11.18 -49.13
N ARG A 7 7.14 -10.86 -48.59
CA ARG A 7 7.52 -11.19 -47.22
C ARG A 7 6.92 -10.15 -46.27
N THR A 8 5.80 -10.51 -45.65
CA THR A 8 5.23 -9.81 -44.51
C THR A 8 6.23 -9.89 -43.36
N GLN A 9 6.80 -8.76 -42.95
CA GLN A 9 7.48 -8.65 -41.66
C GLN A 9 6.45 -8.10 -40.65
N SER A 10 6.01 -8.98 -39.76
CA SER A 10 5.27 -8.62 -38.57
C SER A 10 6.05 -9.11 -37.36
N THR A 11 6.15 -8.20 -36.38
CA THR A 11 6.26 -8.42 -34.93
C THR A 11 7.50 -9.12 -34.41
N GLU A 12 8.27 -8.39 -33.58
CA GLU A 12 8.71 -8.81 -32.25
C GLU A 12 9.49 -7.65 -31.61
N ASP A 13 8.75 -6.68 -31.05
CA ASP A 13 9.30 -5.78 -30.02
C ASP A 13 8.78 -6.30 -28.67
N ALA A 14 9.34 -7.44 -28.26
CA ALA A 14 9.09 -8.02 -26.95
C ALA A 14 9.95 -7.25 -25.95
N GLY A 15 9.38 -6.17 -25.39
CA GLY A 15 9.95 -5.48 -24.24
C GLY A 15 10.28 -6.51 -23.16
N ALA A 16 11.55 -6.56 -22.76
CA ALA A 16 12.03 -7.45 -21.73
C ALA A 16 11.26 -7.16 -20.43
N THR A 17 10.30 -8.03 -20.11
CA THR A 17 9.71 -8.10 -18.77
C THR A 17 10.78 -8.66 -17.86
N THR A 18 11.65 -7.80 -17.34
CA THR A 18 12.57 -8.20 -16.26
C THR A 18 11.72 -8.61 -15.07
N THR A 19 11.72 -9.91 -14.81
CA THR A 19 11.19 -10.49 -13.58
C THR A 19 12.08 -9.98 -12.45
N LEU A 20 11.64 -8.93 -11.75
CA LEU A 20 12.30 -8.49 -10.52
C LEU A 20 12.25 -9.67 -9.55
N THR A 21 13.40 -10.10 -9.07
CA THR A 21 13.46 -11.12 -8.03
C THR A 21 13.17 -10.46 -6.68
N LEU A 22 12.72 -11.24 -5.69
CA LEU A 22 12.61 -10.75 -4.32
C LEU A 22 13.97 -10.23 -3.79
N GLU A 23 15.07 -10.76 -4.31
CA GLU A 23 16.43 -10.30 -3.98
C GLU A 23 16.67 -8.86 -4.46
N ASP A 24 16.23 -8.53 -5.68
CA ASP A 24 16.32 -7.17 -6.22
C ASP A 24 15.45 -6.18 -5.43
N PHE A 25 14.25 -6.61 -5.00
CA PHE A 25 13.37 -5.79 -4.15
C PHE A 25 14.00 -5.51 -2.78
N LEU A 26 14.56 -6.53 -2.14
CA LEU A 26 15.19 -6.39 -0.83
C LEU A 26 16.51 -5.62 -0.90
N ALA A 27 17.23 -5.66 -2.02
CA ALA A 27 18.48 -4.91 -2.22
C ALA A 27 18.28 -3.39 -2.14
N GLU A 28 17.09 -2.90 -2.52
CA GLU A 28 16.74 -1.47 -2.44
C GLU A 28 15.97 -1.10 -1.17
N ALA A 29 15.57 -2.10 -0.37
CA ALA A 29 14.95 -1.87 0.93
C ALA A 29 16.00 -1.54 2.00
N ALA A 30 15.64 -0.69 2.96
CA ALA A 30 16.50 -0.38 4.09
C ALA A 30 15.74 -0.46 5.40
N PHE A 31 16.35 -1.09 6.40
CA PHE A 31 15.86 -1.11 7.76
C PHE A 31 16.60 -0.08 8.61
N PHE A 32 15.83 0.68 9.39
CA PHE A 32 16.34 1.66 10.34
C PHE A 32 15.90 1.27 11.73
N HIS A 33 16.86 1.08 12.62
CA HIS A 33 16.59 1.07 14.05
C HIS A 33 16.58 2.52 14.56
N VAL A 34 15.53 2.90 15.25
CA VAL A 34 15.34 4.25 15.80
C VAL A 34 15.29 4.21 17.32
N ALA A 35 15.41 5.37 17.97
CA ALA A 35 15.28 5.45 19.42
C ALA A 35 13.83 5.18 19.86
N SER A 36 13.65 4.73 21.10
CA SER A 36 12.32 4.37 21.64
C SER A 36 11.35 5.54 21.72
N ASP A 37 11.86 6.77 21.84
CA ASP A 37 11.12 8.03 21.87
C ASP A 37 10.84 8.59 20.46
N TYR A 38 11.12 7.83 19.39
CA TYR A 38 10.94 8.26 18.00
C TYR A 38 9.58 8.89 17.69
N TYR A 39 8.50 8.39 18.31
CA TYR A 39 7.14 8.92 18.09
C TYR A 39 6.85 10.22 18.85
N GLU A 40 7.75 10.67 19.71
CA GLU A 40 7.71 11.97 20.39
C GLU A 40 8.38 13.08 19.56
N TRP A 41 9.24 12.70 18.60
CA TRP A 41 9.99 13.63 17.75
C TRP A 41 9.10 14.30 16.70
N SER A 42 9.54 15.46 16.20
CA SER A 42 8.94 16.12 15.02
C SER A 42 9.09 15.28 13.75
N LEU A 43 8.27 15.56 12.72
CA LEU A 43 8.39 14.83 11.44
C LEU A 43 9.73 15.09 10.77
N GLU A 44 10.28 16.29 10.92
CA GLU A 44 11.59 16.69 10.39
C GLU A 44 12.73 15.85 11.00
N GLU A 45 12.69 15.65 12.32
CA GLU A 45 13.67 14.81 13.03
C GLU A 45 13.57 13.34 12.59
N ARG A 46 12.35 12.83 12.44
CA ARG A 46 12.10 11.47 11.94
C ARG A 46 12.61 11.28 10.51
N ALA A 47 12.33 12.24 9.63
CA ALA A 47 12.83 12.22 8.25
C ALA A 47 14.36 12.24 8.22
N LYS A 48 14.99 13.07 9.07
CA LYS A 48 16.45 13.17 9.14
C LYS A 48 17.12 11.86 9.57
N VAL A 49 16.63 11.19 10.61
CA VAL A 49 17.24 9.92 11.08
C VAL A 49 17.08 8.80 10.04
N MET A 50 15.98 8.79 9.31
CA MET A 50 15.73 7.83 8.22
C MET A 50 16.32 8.24 6.87
N LYS A 51 17.04 9.37 6.82
CA LYS A 51 17.65 9.91 5.60
C LYS A 51 16.63 10.17 4.47
N CYS A 52 15.40 10.50 4.84
CA CYS A 52 14.36 10.86 3.89
C CYS A 52 14.67 12.23 3.25
N PRO A 53 14.39 12.41 1.93
CA PRO A 53 14.56 13.71 1.28
C PRO A 53 13.65 14.81 1.82
N SER A 54 12.47 14.43 2.35
CA SER A 54 11.49 15.34 2.97
C SER A 54 10.52 14.59 3.87
N THR A 55 9.71 15.30 4.67
CA THR A 55 8.64 14.73 5.50
C THR A 55 7.56 14.04 4.68
N TYR A 56 7.35 14.43 3.42
CA TYR A 56 6.43 13.77 2.48
C TYR A 56 6.85 12.34 2.10
N HIS A 57 8.07 11.91 2.42
CA HIS A 57 8.49 10.51 2.22
C HIS A 57 8.17 9.64 3.45
N LEU A 58 7.74 10.25 4.56
CA LEU A 58 7.27 9.52 5.72
C LEU A 58 5.84 9.06 5.47
N CYS A 59 5.61 7.75 5.58
CA CYS A 59 4.29 7.14 5.45
C CYS A 59 3.84 6.51 6.76
N LYS A 60 2.53 6.47 6.96
CA LYS A 60 1.85 5.68 7.99
C LYS A 60 0.90 4.70 7.35
N THR A 61 0.75 3.56 7.99
CA THR A 61 -0.21 2.53 7.60
C THR A 61 -1.42 2.63 8.50
N LEU A 62 -2.61 2.67 7.91
CA LEU A 62 -3.88 2.71 8.61
C LEU A 62 -4.74 1.54 8.15
N VAL A 63 -5.38 0.86 9.10
CA VAL A 63 -6.41 -0.12 8.79
C VAL A 63 -7.75 0.60 8.79
N PHE A 64 -8.45 0.57 7.67
CA PHE A 64 -9.83 1.00 7.56
C PHE A 64 -10.76 -0.21 7.58
N HIS A 65 -11.95 -0.03 8.13
CA HIS A 65 -13.03 -1.01 8.07
C HIS A 65 -14.30 -0.37 7.53
N ASN A 66 -15.03 -1.11 6.69
CA ASN A 66 -16.33 -0.68 6.21
C ASN A 66 -17.40 -1.00 7.26
N THR A 67 -17.92 0.01 7.96
CA THR A 67 -18.88 -0.18 9.05
C THR A 67 -20.27 -0.61 8.58
N LYS A 68 -20.53 -0.52 7.27
CA LYS A 68 -21.78 -0.98 6.64
C LYS A 68 -21.61 -2.30 5.88
N TRP A 69 -20.44 -2.91 5.98
CA TRP A 69 -20.16 -4.18 5.36
C TRP A 69 -21.09 -5.28 5.88
N LYS A 70 -21.43 -6.20 4.99
CA LYS A 70 -22.19 -7.41 5.28
C LYS A 70 -21.49 -8.57 4.60
N GLN A 71 -21.39 -9.70 5.27
CA GLN A 71 -20.84 -10.91 4.67
C GLN A 71 -21.68 -11.28 3.44
N ASP A 72 -20.96 -11.53 2.35
CA ASP A 72 -21.49 -12.19 1.17
C ASP A 72 -21.08 -13.66 1.28
N GLU A 73 -22.05 -14.55 1.43
CA GLU A 73 -21.79 -16.00 1.59
C GLU A 73 -21.10 -16.61 0.36
N SER A 74 -21.10 -15.91 -0.78
CA SER A 74 -20.35 -16.33 -1.98
C SER A 74 -18.87 -15.95 -1.97
N LYS A 75 -18.44 -15.12 -1.02
CA LYS A 75 -17.07 -14.65 -0.88
C LYS A 75 -16.41 -15.22 0.38
N PRO A 76 -15.07 -15.25 0.45
CA PRO A 76 -14.35 -15.52 1.69
C PRO A 76 -14.85 -14.64 2.85
N GLU A 77 -14.67 -15.13 4.07
CA GLU A 77 -14.99 -14.37 5.28
C GLU A 77 -14.24 -13.03 5.27
N ASP A 78 -14.93 -11.96 5.65
CA ASP A 78 -14.39 -10.60 5.72
C ASP A 78 -13.85 -10.02 4.39
N ALA A 79 -14.16 -10.65 3.25
CA ALA A 79 -13.80 -10.12 1.94
C ALA A 79 -14.30 -8.68 1.77
N ASP A 80 -13.40 -7.77 1.38
CA ASP A 80 -13.65 -6.33 1.20
C ASP A 80 -14.02 -5.55 2.48
N ARG A 81 -13.99 -6.18 3.67
CA ARG A 81 -14.35 -5.54 4.94
C ARG A 81 -13.27 -4.58 5.43
N TYR A 82 -12.01 -5.00 5.33
CA TYR A 82 -10.85 -4.27 5.85
C TYR A 82 -9.92 -3.85 4.71
N TRP A 83 -9.34 -2.67 4.86
CA TRP A 83 -8.46 -2.06 3.87
C TRP A 83 -7.21 -1.53 4.56
N CYS A 84 -6.05 -2.02 4.13
CA CYS A 84 -4.76 -1.46 4.50
C CYS A 84 -4.48 -0.26 3.60
N VAL A 85 -4.37 0.93 4.20
CA VAL A 85 -4.17 2.19 3.47
C VAL A 85 -2.86 2.81 3.95
N ILE A 86 -1.92 2.97 3.02
CA ILE A 86 -0.65 3.64 3.25
C ILE A 86 -0.77 5.08 2.75
N VAL A 87 -0.55 6.04 3.62
CA VAL A 87 -0.59 7.47 3.29
C VAL A 87 0.61 8.19 3.87
N GLN A 88 0.94 9.35 3.31
CA GLN A 88 1.96 10.22 3.88
C GLN A 88 1.53 10.71 5.27
N TYR A 89 2.50 10.99 6.15
CA TYR A 89 2.24 11.66 7.43
C TYR A 89 1.69 13.08 7.22
N GLU A 90 2.16 13.72 6.15
CA GLU A 90 1.67 15.01 5.69
C GLU A 90 0.23 14.89 5.16
N GLY A 91 -0.67 15.70 5.72
CA GLY A 91 -2.06 15.75 5.29
C GLY A 91 -3.00 14.75 5.97
N SER A 92 -4.28 14.91 5.65
CA SER A 92 -5.37 14.06 6.16
C SER A 92 -5.96 13.25 5.02
N VAL A 93 -6.40 12.03 5.32
CA VAL A 93 -7.05 11.17 4.32
C VAL A 93 -8.44 11.70 4.01
N ASN A 94 -8.68 12.04 2.75
CA ASN A 94 -10.01 12.32 2.24
C ASN A 94 -10.79 11.01 2.12
N VAL A 95 -11.53 10.69 3.17
CA VAL A 95 -12.30 9.44 3.28
C VAL A 95 -13.32 9.29 2.14
N GLN A 96 -13.87 10.38 1.59
CA GLN A 96 -14.83 10.29 0.49
C GLN A 96 -14.17 9.84 -0.83
N LYS A 97 -12.96 10.33 -1.12
CA LYS A 97 -12.16 9.87 -2.26
C LYS A 97 -11.78 8.39 -2.08
N LEU A 98 -11.37 8.01 -0.86
CA LEU A 98 -11.06 6.61 -0.53
C LEU A 98 -12.28 5.69 -0.70
N GLU A 99 -13.44 6.06 -0.15
CA GLU A 99 -14.70 5.32 -0.31
C GLU A 99 -15.12 5.19 -1.78
N LYS A 100 -14.86 6.22 -2.61
CA LYS A 100 -15.09 6.16 -4.05
C LYS A 100 -14.18 5.11 -4.70
N ALA A 101 -12.88 5.16 -4.44
CA ALA A 101 -11.92 4.22 -5.02
C ALA A 101 -12.18 2.77 -4.61
N VAL A 102 -12.43 2.52 -3.32
CA VAL A 102 -12.76 1.18 -2.82
C VAL A 102 -14.05 0.67 -3.45
N ARG A 103 -15.05 1.53 -3.62
CA ARG A 103 -16.30 1.15 -4.30
C ARG A 103 -16.08 0.75 -5.75
N GLU A 104 -15.28 1.51 -6.49
CA GLU A 104 -14.94 1.21 -7.89
C GLU A 104 -14.18 -0.12 -8.03
N LYS A 105 -13.32 -0.45 -7.06
CA LYS A 105 -12.58 -1.72 -7.02
C LYS A 105 -13.45 -2.92 -6.65
N THR A 106 -14.40 -2.75 -5.73
CA THR A 106 -15.21 -3.85 -5.16
C THR A 106 -16.55 -4.05 -5.85
N GLY A 107 -17.02 -3.07 -6.62
CA GLY A 107 -18.39 -3.03 -7.17
C GLY A 107 -19.46 -2.73 -6.11
N ALA A 108 -19.08 -2.30 -4.89
CA ALA A 108 -20.03 -2.04 -3.82
C ALA A 108 -21.02 -0.93 -4.15
N SER A 109 -22.18 -0.92 -3.49
CA SER A 109 -23.13 0.20 -3.62
C SER A 109 -22.66 1.41 -2.81
N ARG A 110 -23.07 2.62 -3.23
CA ARG A 110 -22.80 3.85 -2.45
C ARG A 110 -23.38 3.80 -1.03
N LYS A 111 -24.53 3.15 -0.85
CA LYS A 111 -25.18 3.01 0.48
C LYS A 111 -24.43 2.04 1.39
N GLY A 112 -23.82 1.00 0.81
CA GLY A 112 -23.07 -0.04 1.53
C GLY A 112 -21.61 0.29 1.78
N MET A 113 -21.16 1.50 1.44
CA MET A 113 -19.79 1.95 1.69
C MET A 113 -19.77 2.99 2.81
N HIS A 114 -19.08 2.67 3.90
CA HIS A 114 -18.77 3.64 4.95
C HIS A 114 -17.45 3.28 5.64
N LEU A 115 -16.36 3.91 5.24
CA LEU A 115 -15.04 3.60 5.77
C LEU A 115 -14.74 4.43 7.02
N ARG A 116 -14.23 3.74 8.04
CA ARG A 116 -13.71 4.32 9.28
C ARG A 116 -12.35 3.70 9.58
N ILE A 117 -11.51 4.41 10.32
CA ILE A 117 -10.29 3.82 10.86
C ILE A 117 -10.70 2.75 11.86
N ALA A 118 -10.12 1.56 11.75
CA ALA A 118 -10.38 0.47 12.68
C ALA A 118 -9.92 0.86 14.09
N PRO A 119 -10.67 0.48 15.14
CA PRO A 119 -10.20 0.61 16.52
C PRO A 119 -8.83 -0.05 16.70
N SER A 120 -8.00 0.48 17.60
CA SER A 120 -6.62 0.00 17.81
C SER A 120 -6.55 -1.50 18.12
N GLU A 121 -7.44 -1.99 19.00
CA GLU A 121 -7.54 -3.42 19.33
C GLU A 121 -7.81 -4.29 18.10
N LYS A 122 -8.74 -3.86 17.23
CA LYS A 122 -9.04 -4.59 16.01
C LYS A 122 -7.91 -4.50 14.98
N SER A 123 -7.23 -3.35 14.90
CA SER A 123 -6.04 -3.21 14.06
C SER A 123 -4.92 -4.14 14.52
N GLU A 124 -4.71 -4.26 15.83
CA GLU A 124 -3.72 -5.17 16.41
C GLU A 124 -4.10 -6.63 16.17
N GLU A 125 -5.37 -7.01 16.37
CA GLU A 125 -5.87 -8.35 16.05
C GLU A 125 -5.64 -8.73 14.59
N LEU A 126 -5.91 -7.80 13.65
CA LEU A 126 -5.79 -8.04 12.22
C LEU A 126 -4.35 -8.06 11.71
N THR A 127 -3.47 -7.26 12.30
CA THR A 127 -2.11 -7.04 11.78
C THR A 127 -1.01 -7.68 12.62
N GLY A 128 -1.30 -8.03 13.87
CA GLY A 128 -0.32 -8.45 14.85
C GLY A 128 0.56 -7.31 15.40
N PHE A 129 0.27 -6.06 15.06
CA PHE A 129 1.09 -4.91 15.42
C PHE A 129 0.30 -3.87 16.20
N ILE A 130 0.92 -3.41 17.30
CA ILE A 130 0.39 -2.32 18.11
C ILE A 130 0.35 -1.01 17.32
N ASN A 131 -0.37 -0.02 17.87
CA ASN A 131 -0.42 1.31 17.30
C ASN A 131 0.99 1.88 17.07
N ASN A 132 1.15 2.65 15.99
CA ASN A 132 2.43 3.14 15.48
C ASN A 132 3.41 2.06 14.96
N ALA A 133 3.15 0.76 15.13
CA ALA A 133 4.01 -0.31 14.59
C ALA A 133 3.42 -0.99 13.35
N VAL A 134 2.20 -0.62 12.93
CA VAL A 134 1.52 -1.24 11.78
C VAL A 134 2.35 -1.06 10.50
N SER A 135 2.81 -2.19 9.96
CA SER A 135 3.63 -2.27 8.75
C SER A 135 2.88 -2.99 7.64
N PRO A 136 2.97 -2.54 6.38
CA PRO A 136 2.29 -3.21 5.27
C PRO A 136 2.94 -4.54 4.86
N ILE A 137 4.15 -4.84 5.35
CA ILE A 137 4.94 -6.02 4.96
C ILE A 137 5.35 -6.94 6.12
N GLY A 138 4.54 -7.04 7.18
CA GLY A 138 4.75 -8.05 8.23
C GLY A 138 6.01 -7.86 9.09
N ALA A 139 6.61 -6.67 9.08
CA ALA A 139 7.84 -6.35 9.81
C ALA A 139 7.63 -5.18 10.80
N GLY A 140 6.50 -5.19 11.50
CA GLY A 140 6.12 -4.10 12.40
C GLY A 140 6.81 -4.15 13.75
N HIS A 141 7.50 -3.07 14.12
CA HIS A 141 7.97 -2.81 15.49
C HIS A 141 8.03 -1.29 15.72
N VAL A 142 7.87 -0.85 16.97
CA VAL A 142 7.91 0.59 17.30
C VAL A 142 9.28 1.22 17.01
N ASP A 143 10.35 0.45 17.18
CA ASP A 143 11.73 0.91 16.99
C ASP A 143 12.34 0.54 15.64
N TRP A 144 11.62 -0.18 14.77
CA TRP A 144 12.09 -0.51 13.44
C TRP A 144 11.26 0.21 12.38
N LYS A 145 11.94 0.77 11.39
CA LYS A 145 11.35 1.44 10.23
C LYS A 145 11.92 0.84 8.95
N ILE A 146 11.12 0.86 7.89
CA ILE A 146 11.50 0.32 6.61
C ILE A 146 11.32 1.37 5.51
N ALA A 147 12.34 1.52 4.68
CA ALA A 147 12.23 2.22 3.41
C ALA A 147 12.09 1.18 2.30
N LEU A 148 11.13 1.42 1.40
CA LEU A 148 10.82 0.54 0.27
C LEU A 148 10.72 1.35 -1.02
N PRO A 149 11.15 0.80 -2.17
CA PRO A 149 10.82 1.36 -3.48
C PRO A 149 9.33 1.23 -3.75
N VAL A 150 8.64 2.38 -3.88
CA VAL A 150 7.18 2.43 -4.05
C VAL A 150 6.71 1.67 -5.29
N GLN A 151 7.44 1.78 -6.41
CA GLN A 151 7.06 1.11 -7.66
C GLN A 151 7.08 -0.42 -7.52
N ASN A 152 8.10 -0.95 -6.85
CA ASN A 152 8.22 -2.39 -6.63
C ASN A 152 7.15 -2.85 -5.63
N PHE A 153 6.91 -2.10 -4.57
CA PHE A 153 5.84 -2.40 -3.62
C PHE A 153 4.47 -2.49 -4.32
N ILE A 154 4.14 -1.54 -5.20
CA ILE A 154 2.88 -1.54 -5.96
C ILE A 154 2.76 -2.80 -6.82
N LYS A 155 3.83 -3.15 -7.54
CA LYS A 155 3.87 -4.30 -8.44
C LYS A 155 3.71 -5.62 -7.68
N GLU A 156 4.55 -5.85 -6.66
CA GLU A 156 4.64 -7.13 -5.97
C GLU A 156 3.43 -7.39 -5.06
N TRP A 157 2.88 -6.35 -4.41
CA TRP A 157 1.68 -6.48 -3.57
C TRP A 157 0.36 -6.24 -4.31
N ASN A 158 0.40 -6.02 -5.63
CA ASN A 158 -0.78 -5.65 -6.43
C ASN A 158 -1.58 -4.48 -5.79
N ALA A 159 -0.84 -3.51 -5.24
CA ALA A 159 -1.43 -2.40 -4.50
C ALA A 159 -2.08 -1.40 -5.47
N SER A 160 -3.15 -0.74 -5.02
CA SER A 160 -3.82 0.28 -5.82
C SER A 160 -3.34 1.68 -5.43
N VAL A 161 -2.92 2.48 -6.41
CA VAL A 161 -2.50 3.87 -6.20
C VAL A 161 -3.70 4.77 -6.44
N VAL A 162 -4.06 5.56 -5.44
CA VAL A 162 -5.22 6.45 -5.47
C VAL A 162 -4.88 7.77 -4.81
N ASP A 163 -5.34 8.87 -5.40
CA ASP A 163 -5.26 10.17 -4.74
C ASP A 163 -6.34 10.26 -3.66
N VAL A 164 -5.89 10.35 -2.40
CA VAL A 164 -6.73 10.48 -1.21
C VAL A 164 -6.42 11.75 -0.43
N SER A 165 -5.74 12.72 -1.07
CA SER A 165 -5.52 14.06 -0.50
C SER A 165 -6.73 14.98 -0.67
#